data_AF-A0A0A2VHA1-F1
#
_entry.id   AF-A0A0A2VHA1-F1
#
_cell.length_a   1.000
_cell.length_b   1.000
_cell.length_c   1.000
_cell.angle_alpha   90.00
_cell.angle_beta   90.00
_cell.angle_gamma   90.00
#
_symmetry.space_group_name_H-M   'P 1'
#
loop_
_entity.id
_entity.type
_entity.pdbx_description
1 polymer ?
#
loop_
_entity_poly.entity_id
_entity_poly.type
_entity_poly.pdbx_seq_one_letter_code
_entity_poly.pdbx_strand_id
1 'polypeptide(L)'
;MKNAQQQQQQQQQQQHLLPLLNNMMLEESEIDLHPVDDLATLPPPMWTLSEQIVDTKSTFVAHVARVTSPSQARSYVAQLLASDKRIRSATHNISAWRIRGPGSASFQDCDDDGEDAAGGRLLHLMRLMELWDAMVVVTRWYGGVKLGPRRFAVINAVARDGFVRAGMVTEGGGGGKGRKK
;
A
#
# COMPACT_ATOMS: atom_id res chain seq x y z
N MET A 1 60.48 35.59 -30.80
CA MET A 1 59.29 36.40 -30.45
C MET A 1 57.95 35.68 -30.70
N LYS A 2 57.82 34.84 -31.75
CA LYS A 2 56.55 34.16 -32.09
C LYS A 2 56.06 33.09 -31.08
N ASN A 3 56.96 32.42 -30.35
CA ASN A 3 56.57 31.39 -29.37
C ASN A 3 55.90 31.93 -28.09
N ALA A 4 56.29 33.13 -27.64
CA ALA A 4 55.73 33.71 -26.42
C ALA A 4 54.28 34.14 -26.62
N GLN A 5 53.97 34.77 -27.76
CA GLN A 5 52.59 35.13 -28.13
C GLN A 5 51.70 33.89 -28.32
N GLN A 6 52.24 32.81 -28.90
CA GLN A 6 51.49 31.58 -29.10
C GLN A 6 51.21 30.84 -27.77
N GLN A 7 52.15 30.85 -26.84
CA GLN A 7 51.93 30.34 -25.47
C GLN A 7 50.91 31.19 -24.70
N GLN A 8 50.95 32.51 -24.86
CA GLN A 8 50.00 33.42 -24.21
C GLN A 8 48.57 33.24 -24.75
N GLN A 9 48.43 33.01 -26.07
CA GLN A 9 47.14 32.69 -26.70
C GLN A 9 46.60 31.33 -26.25
N GLN A 10 47.45 30.31 -26.12
CA GLN A 10 47.03 29.01 -25.57
C GLN A 10 46.61 29.10 -24.10
N GLN A 11 47.34 29.86 -23.27
CA GLN A 11 46.96 30.08 -21.87
C GLN A 11 45.63 30.84 -21.74
N GLN A 12 45.38 31.85 -22.58
CA GLN A 12 44.11 32.58 -22.57
C GLN A 12 42.93 31.72 -23.04
N GLN A 13 43.12 30.84 -24.04
CA GLN A 13 42.10 29.88 -24.43
C GLN A 13 41.80 28.86 -23.32
N GLN A 14 42.83 28.39 -22.61
CA GLN A 14 42.66 27.48 -21.47
C GLN A 14 41.91 28.15 -20.31
N GLN A 15 42.21 29.42 -20.00
CA GLN A 15 41.51 30.18 -18.95
C GLN A 15 40.04 30.49 -19.29
N HIS A 16 39.69 30.60 -20.57
CA HIS A 16 38.29 30.75 -21.00
C HIS A 16 37.53 29.41 -20.98
N LEU A 17 38.20 28.29 -21.25
CA LEU A 17 37.60 26.95 -21.23
C LEU A 17 37.32 26.42 -19.82
N LEU A 18 38.08 26.84 -18.81
CA LEU A 18 37.89 26.42 -17.42
C LEU A 18 36.50 26.76 -16.84
N PRO A 19 35.96 27.99 -16.97
CA PRO A 19 34.59 28.28 -16.53
C PRO A 19 33.51 27.62 -17.40
N LEU A 20 33.80 27.28 -18.66
CA LEU A 20 32.88 26.53 -19.53
C LEU A 20 32.82 25.04 -19.15
N LEU A 21 33.97 24.43 -18.81
CA LEU A 21 34.03 23.09 -18.23
C LEU A 21 33.40 23.06 -16.83
N ASN A 22 33.59 24.12 -16.04
CA ASN A 22 32.94 24.26 -14.74
C ASN A 22 31.42 24.43 -14.89
N ASN A 23 30.92 25.13 -15.92
CA ASN A 23 29.49 25.19 -16.22
C ASN A 23 28.92 23.89 -16.83
N MET A 24 29.69 23.16 -17.63
CA MET A 24 29.27 21.85 -18.17
C MET A 24 29.33 20.71 -17.13
N MET A 25 30.07 20.90 -16.03
CA MET A 25 30.10 19.96 -14.88
C MET A 25 29.08 20.31 -13.78
N LEU A 26 28.31 21.40 -13.94
CA LEU A 26 27.32 21.85 -12.95
C LEU A 26 25.86 21.65 -13.40
N GLU A 27 25.61 20.96 -14.52
CA GLU A 27 24.27 20.51 -14.93
C GLU A 27 23.99 19.02 -14.60
N GLU A 28 24.79 18.40 -13.73
CA GLU A 28 24.47 17.09 -13.11
C GLU A 28 24.20 17.20 -11.60
N SER A 29 23.63 18.33 -11.15
CA SER A 29 23.05 18.42 -9.81
C SER A 29 21.59 18.85 -9.89
N GLU A 30 20.72 17.88 -10.07
CA GLU A 30 19.44 17.72 -9.36
C GLU A 30 18.68 16.50 -9.91
N ILE A 31 19.28 15.31 -9.84
CA ILE A 31 18.46 14.15 -9.46
C ILE A 31 18.63 14.09 -7.96
N ASP A 32 17.76 14.81 -7.28
CA ASP A 32 17.50 14.56 -5.88
C ASP A 32 16.91 13.15 -5.80
N LEU A 33 17.79 12.15 -5.70
CA LEU A 33 17.44 10.83 -5.19
C LEU A 33 17.15 11.01 -3.69
N HIS A 34 16.07 11.72 -3.38
CA HIS A 34 15.40 11.62 -2.11
C HIS A 34 15.15 10.14 -1.86
N PRO A 35 15.74 9.55 -0.82
CA PRO A 35 15.30 8.25 -0.38
C PRO A 35 13.88 8.43 0.15
N VAL A 36 13.01 7.52 -0.28
CA VAL A 36 11.77 7.07 0.36
C VAL A 36 10.51 7.91 0.17
N ASP A 37 9.50 7.25 -0.42
CA ASP A 37 8.08 7.38 -0.13
C ASP A 37 7.83 8.16 1.18
N ASP A 38 7.56 9.47 1.13
CA ASP A 38 7.01 10.17 2.28
C ASP A 38 5.56 9.70 2.44
N LEU A 39 5.39 8.58 3.15
CA LEU A 39 4.10 7.95 3.44
C LEU A 39 3.11 8.94 4.09
N ALA A 40 3.58 10.08 4.60
CA ALA A 40 2.77 11.14 5.21
C ALA A 40 2.24 12.19 4.23
N THR A 41 2.70 12.24 2.97
CA THR A 41 2.24 13.23 1.97
C THR A 41 1.00 12.81 1.19
N LEU A 42 0.67 11.51 1.17
CA LEU A 42 -0.54 11.04 0.51
C LEU A 42 -1.79 11.49 1.28
N PRO A 43 -2.85 11.95 0.58
CA PRO A 43 -4.09 12.37 1.23
C PRO A 43 -4.68 11.20 2.02
N PRO A 44 -5.33 11.48 3.16
CA PRO A 44 -5.87 10.45 4.02
C PRO A 44 -6.87 9.59 3.25
N PRO A 45 -6.81 8.25 3.40
CA PRO A 45 -7.77 7.35 2.79
C PRO A 45 -9.20 7.67 3.25
N MET A 46 -10.14 7.64 2.31
CA MET A 46 -11.55 7.51 2.65
C MET A 46 -11.85 6.05 3.00
N TRP A 47 -11.77 5.73 4.29
CA TRP A 47 -12.12 4.40 4.80
C TRP A 47 -13.63 4.19 4.74
N THR A 48 -14.04 3.05 4.18
CA THR A 48 -15.37 2.49 4.41
C THR A 48 -15.29 1.45 5.51
N LEU A 49 -16.15 1.58 6.52
CA LEU A 49 -16.19 0.66 7.66
C LEU A 49 -17.23 -0.43 7.45
N SER A 50 -16.90 -1.65 7.88
CA SER A 50 -17.91 -2.68 8.11
C SER A 50 -18.77 -2.35 9.34
N GLU A 51 -19.88 -3.05 9.49
CA GLU A 51 -20.50 -3.21 10.81
C GLU A 51 -19.52 -3.87 11.79
N GLN A 52 -19.63 -3.49 13.05
CA GLN A 52 -18.87 -4.09 14.13
C GLN A 52 -19.48 -5.45 14.50
N ILE A 53 -18.65 -6.48 14.58
CA ILE A 53 -19.06 -7.78 15.12
C ILE A 53 -18.36 -8.02 16.46
N VAL A 54 -19.15 -8.41 17.46
CA VAL A 54 -18.66 -8.87 18.75
C VAL A 54 -18.91 -10.37 18.85
N ASP A 55 -17.85 -11.16 19.00
CA ASP A 55 -17.91 -12.61 19.22
C ASP A 55 -17.12 -13.00 20.47
N THR A 56 -17.82 -13.54 21.46
CA THR A 56 -17.24 -13.96 22.75
C THR A 56 -16.28 -12.90 23.31
N LYS A 57 -16.80 -11.66 23.42
CA LYS A 57 -16.11 -10.44 23.88
C LYS A 57 -15.00 -9.90 22.97
N SER A 58 -14.55 -10.65 21.96
CA SER A 58 -13.64 -10.12 20.95
C SER A 58 -14.43 -9.24 19.98
N THR A 59 -13.89 -8.08 19.63
CA THR A 59 -14.54 -7.11 18.74
C THR A 59 -13.77 -7.02 17.44
N PHE A 60 -14.48 -6.96 16.31
CA PHE A 60 -13.93 -6.93 14.96
C PHE A 60 -14.57 -5.82 14.14
N VAL A 61 -13.75 -5.04 13.43
CA VAL A 61 -14.19 -4.03 12.46
C VAL A 61 -13.22 -4.05 11.27
N ALA A 62 -13.73 -4.00 10.04
CA ALA A 62 -12.92 -3.84 8.86
C ALA A 62 -12.91 -2.39 8.36
N HIS A 63 -11.72 -1.92 7.97
CA HIS A 63 -11.49 -0.67 7.25
C HIS A 63 -11.12 -1.02 5.82
N VAL A 64 -11.91 -0.58 4.85
CA VAL A 64 -11.71 -0.87 3.43
C VAL A 64 -11.45 0.43 2.67
N ALA A 65 -10.47 0.40 1.77
CA ALA A 65 -10.17 1.54 0.89
C ALA A 65 -9.74 1.06 -0.50
N ARG A 66 -9.89 1.95 -1.49
CA ARG A 66 -9.28 1.78 -2.81
C ARG A 66 -7.79 2.07 -2.72
N VAL A 67 -6.99 1.31 -3.45
CA VAL A 67 -5.53 1.51 -3.56
C VAL A 67 -5.06 1.25 -4.98
N THR A 68 -4.08 2.03 -5.44
CA THR A 68 -3.56 2.00 -6.81
C THR A 68 -2.07 1.64 -6.87
N SER A 69 -1.37 1.62 -5.73
CA SER A 69 0.03 1.20 -5.66
C SER A 69 0.37 0.51 -4.34
N PRO A 70 1.39 -0.38 -4.32
CA PRO A 70 1.89 -0.96 -3.08
C PRO A 70 2.36 0.08 -2.06
N SER A 71 2.96 1.20 -2.51
CA SER A 71 3.37 2.30 -1.62
C SER A 71 2.16 2.93 -0.94
N GLN A 72 1.10 3.24 -1.69
CA GLN A 72 -0.14 3.79 -1.12
C GLN A 72 -0.78 2.84 -0.10
N ALA A 73 -0.81 1.53 -0.37
CA ALA A 73 -1.35 0.55 0.58
C ALA A 73 -0.57 0.56 1.90
N ARG A 74 0.76 0.61 1.86
CA ARG A 74 1.61 0.74 3.06
C ARG A 74 1.37 2.06 3.79
N SER A 75 1.28 3.18 3.05
CA SER A 75 0.98 4.48 3.63
C SER A 75 -0.36 4.49 4.35
N TYR A 76 -1.39 3.89 3.77
CA TYR A 76 -2.73 3.88 4.35
C TYR A 76 -2.78 3.09 5.66
N VAL A 77 -2.09 1.94 5.77
CA VAL A 77 -1.94 1.25 7.06
C VAL A 77 -1.25 2.16 8.08
N ALA A 78 -0.12 2.78 7.72
CA ALA A 78 0.61 3.67 8.62
C ALA A 78 -0.24 4.86 9.09
N GLN A 79 -0.98 5.49 8.18
CA GLN A 79 -1.87 6.62 8.49
C GLN A 79 -3.04 6.21 9.38
N LEU A 80 -3.65 5.04 9.14
CA LEU A 80 -4.72 4.50 10.00
C LEU A 80 -4.21 4.30 11.43
N LEU A 81 -3.03 3.68 11.59
CA LEU A 81 -2.42 3.47 12.90
C LEU A 81 -1.97 4.78 13.55
N ALA A 82 -1.50 5.77 12.79
CA ALA A 82 -1.10 7.07 13.33
C ALA A 82 -2.31 7.89 13.82
N SER A 83 -3.39 7.90 13.04
CA SER A 83 -4.58 8.75 13.26
C SER A 83 -5.50 8.26 14.37
N ASP A 84 -5.61 6.95 14.62
CA ASP A 84 -6.50 6.39 15.64
C ASP A 84 -5.74 5.60 16.71
N LYS A 85 -5.71 6.15 17.94
CA LYS A 85 -5.07 5.50 19.10
C LYS A 85 -5.73 4.17 19.48
N ARG A 86 -7.05 4.01 19.30
CA ARG A 86 -7.78 2.78 19.66
C ARG A 86 -7.43 1.66 18.69
N ILE A 87 -7.27 1.97 17.41
CA ILE A 87 -6.81 1.01 16.39
C ILE A 87 -5.34 0.66 16.60
N ARG A 88 -4.48 1.66 16.83
CA ARG A 88 -3.06 1.45 17.13
C ARG A 88 -2.80 0.55 18.35
N SER A 89 -3.70 0.59 19.33
CA SER A 89 -3.63 -0.22 20.55
C SER A 89 -4.49 -1.49 20.49
N ALA A 90 -5.07 -1.81 19.32
CA ALA A 90 -5.78 -3.05 19.12
C ALA A 90 -4.85 -4.27 19.26
N THR A 91 -5.44 -5.44 19.47
CA THR A 91 -4.64 -6.67 19.59
C THR A 91 -4.02 -7.06 18.25
N HIS A 92 -4.77 -6.90 17.16
CA HIS A 92 -4.33 -7.20 15.80
C HIS A 92 -4.97 -6.21 14.79
N ASN A 93 -4.22 -5.81 13.78
CA ASN A 93 -4.60 -5.00 12.63
C ASN A 93 -4.20 -5.73 11.34
N ILE A 94 -4.96 -6.79 11.05
CA ILE A 94 -4.69 -7.75 9.98
C ILE A 94 -4.94 -7.06 8.64
N SER A 95 -3.97 -7.08 7.72
CA SER A 95 -4.10 -6.39 6.44
C SER A 95 -3.99 -7.31 5.23
N ALA A 96 -4.67 -6.96 4.15
CA ALA A 96 -4.50 -7.59 2.84
C ALA A 96 -4.86 -6.61 1.73
N TRP A 97 -4.17 -6.70 0.59
CA TRP A 97 -4.46 -5.86 -0.57
C TRP A 97 -4.10 -6.53 -1.89
N ARG A 98 -4.77 -6.10 -2.96
CA ARG A 98 -4.54 -6.57 -4.34
C ARG A 98 -4.65 -5.38 -5.29
N ILE A 99 -3.64 -5.18 -6.12
CA ILE A 99 -3.47 -3.98 -6.95
C ILE A 99 -3.04 -4.38 -8.36
N ARG A 100 -3.69 -3.80 -9.37
CA ARG A 100 -3.27 -3.93 -10.76
C ARG A 100 -2.12 -2.96 -11.02
N GLY A 101 -1.07 -3.47 -11.64
CA GLY A 101 0.06 -2.66 -12.08
C GLY A 101 -0.07 -2.22 -13.54
N PRO A 102 0.92 -1.50 -14.07
CA PRO A 102 1.01 -1.18 -15.48
C PRO A 102 1.02 -2.45 -16.35
N GLY A 103 0.27 -2.44 -17.46
CA GLY A 103 0.20 -3.57 -18.38
C GLY A 103 -0.45 -4.81 -17.75
N SER A 104 0.27 -5.93 -17.74
CA SER A 104 -0.18 -7.20 -17.14
C SER A 104 0.35 -7.44 -15.73
N ALA A 105 1.04 -6.46 -15.13
CA ALA A 105 1.57 -6.61 -13.79
C ALA A 105 0.45 -6.62 -12.74
N SER A 106 0.67 -7.36 -11.65
CA SER A 106 -0.23 -7.34 -10.50
C SER A 106 0.57 -7.53 -9.22
N PHE A 107 0.17 -6.82 -8.18
CA PHE A 107 0.81 -6.85 -6.86
C PHE A 107 -0.22 -7.24 -5.81
N GLN A 108 0.21 -7.97 -4.80
CA GLN A 108 -0.65 -8.36 -3.71
C GLN A 108 0.17 -8.81 -2.52
N ASP A 109 -0.28 -8.46 -1.32
CA ASP A 109 0.41 -8.78 -0.08
C ASP A 109 -0.59 -8.85 1.09
N CYS A 110 -0.15 -9.39 2.22
CA CYS A 110 -0.93 -9.45 3.44
C CYS A 110 -0.04 -9.53 4.69
N ASP A 111 -0.59 -9.07 5.82
CA ASP A 111 0.03 -9.14 7.14
C ASP A 111 -0.96 -9.70 8.15
N ASP A 112 -0.51 -10.68 8.94
CA ASP A 112 -1.29 -11.30 10.00
C ASP A 112 -1.37 -10.41 11.26
N ASP A 113 -0.41 -9.50 11.47
CA ASP A 113 -0.22 -8.71 12.70
C ASP A 113 -0.36 -9.55 13.99
N GLY A 114 0.24 -10.73 13.99
CA GLY A 114 0.19 -11.69 15.11
C GLY A 114 -1.10 -12.51 15.24
N GLU A 115 -2.09 -12.30 14.37
CA GLU A 115 -3.25 -13.18 14.24
C GLU A 115 -2.97 -14.31 13.23
N ASP A 116 -2.24 -15.33 13.67
CA ASP A 116 -1.71 -16.39 12.79
C ASP A 116 -2.66 -16.85 11.68
N ALA A 117 -2.17 -16.77 10.43
CA ALA A 117 -2.82 -17.14 9.18
C ALA A 117 -4.04 -16.31 8.76
N ALA A 118 -4.35 -15.19 9.42
CA ALA A 118 -5.52 -14.40 9.10
C ALA A 118 -5.38 -13.52 7.84
N GLY A 119 -4.23 -12.87 7.65
CA GLY A 119 -3.91 -12.04 6.49
C GLY A 119 -3.92 -12.85 5.20
N GLY A 120 -3.30 -14.04 5.20
CA GLY A 120 -3.34 -14.96 4.06
C GLY A 120 -4.78 -15.41 3.70
N ARG A 121 -5.64 -15.58 4.71
CA ARG A 121 -7.06 -15.92 4.50
C ARG A 121 -7.87 -14.73 3.98
N LEU A 122 -7.61 -13.52 4.44
CA LEU A 122 -8.20 -12.30 3.87
C LEU A 122 -7.79 -12.12 2.41
N LEU A 123 -6.51 -12.32 2.09
CA LEU A 123 -6.03 -12.25 0.71
C LEU A 123 -6.70 -13.31 -0.18
N HIS A 124 -6.90 -14.52 0.35
CA HIS A 124 -7.67 -15.56 -0.34
C HIS A 124 -9.13 -15.16 -0.57
N LEU A 125 -9.80 -14.58 0.43
CA LEU A 125 -11.15 -14.04 0.29
C LEU A 125 -11.23 -13.00 -0.84
N MET A 126 -10.28 -12.05 -0.88
CA MET A 126 -10.24 -11.03 -1.94
C MET A 126 -10.06 -11.65 -3.33
N ARG A 127 -9.30 -12.74 -3.45
CA ARG A 127 -9.16 -13.50 -4.70
C ARG A 127 -10.48 -14.14 -5.13
N LEU A 128 -11.18 -14.80 -4.21
CA LEU A 128 -12.49 -15.41 -4.47
C LEU A 128 -13.56 -14.39 -4.87
N MET A 129 -13.46 -13.17 -4.34
CA MET A 129 -14.34 -12.06 -4.67
C MET A 129 -13.87 -11.24 -5.89
N GLU A 130 -12.78 -11.66 -6.54
CA GLU A 130 -12.17 -10.98 -7.69
C GLU A 130 -11.86 -9.49 -7.44
N LEU A 131 -11.59 -9.13 -6.18
CA LEU A 131 -11.33 -7.75 -5.76
C LEU A 131 -9.94 -7.31 -6.16
N TRP A 132 -9.89 -6.22 -6.92
CA TRP A 132 -8.68 -5.53 -7.37
C TRP A 132 -8.75 -4.05 -7.00
N ASP A 133 -7.57 -3.45 -6.89
CA ASP A 133 -7.37 -2.03 -6.57
C ASP A 133 -8.03 -1.68 -5.23
N ALA A 134 -7.86 -2.58 -4.26
CA ALA A 134 -8.54 -2.58 -2.98
C ALA A 134 -7.62 -3.09 -1.87
N MET A 135 -7.86 -2.60 -0.66
CA MET A 135 -7.24 -3.07 0.57
C MET A 135 -8.27 -3.21 1.68
N VAL A 136 -7.92 -4.01 2.67
CA VAL A 136 -8.65 -4.12 3.93
C VAL A 136 -7.67 -4.17 5.10
N VAL A 137 -8.04 -3.52 6.20
CA VAL A 137 -7.46 -3.71 7.53
C VAL A 137 -8.56 -4.16 8.48
N VAL A 138 -8.50 -5.40 8.96
CA VAL A 138 -9.40 -5.92 9.99
C VAL A 138 -8.76 -5.72 11.35
N THR A 139 -9.33 -4.81 12.13
CA THR A 139 -8.91 -4.56 13.50
C THR A 139 -9.67 -5.48 14.45
N ARG A 140 -8.91 -6.21 15.28
CA ARG A 140 -9.44 -7.05 16.36
C ARG A 140 -8.97 -6.55 17.71
N TRP A 141 -9.93 -6.39 18.63
CA TRP A 141 -9.66 -6.23 20.06
C TRP A 141 -9.99 -7.55 20.77
N TYR A 142 -8.99 -8.20 21.36
CA TYR A 142 -9.16 -9.48 22.05
C TYR A 142 -9.96 -9.33 23.34
N GLY A 143 -11.01 -10.14 23.47
CA GLY A 143 -11.93 -10.10 24.61
C GLY A 143 -11.58 -10.97 25.81
N GLY A 144 -10.38 -11.57 25.84
CA GLY A 144 -9.97 -12.47 26.93
C GLY A 144 -10.32 -13.95 26.71
N VAL A 145 -11.03 -14.32 25.63
CA VAL A 145 -11.40 -15.70 25.32
C VAL A 145 -10.89 -16.13 23.95
N LYS A 146 -10.12 -17.24 23.89
CA LYS A 146 -9.61 -17.80 22.64
C LYS A 146 -10.75 -18.35 21.79
N LEU A 147 -10.93 -17.78 20.60
CA LEU A 147 -11.94 -18.22 19.64
C LEU A 147 -11.48 -19.44 18.80
N GLY A 148 -10.19 -19.76 18.80
CA GLY A 148 -9.64 -20.81 17.93
C GLY A 148 -9.92 -20.50 16.45
N PRO A 149 -10.18 -21.53 15.61
CA PRO A 149 -10.45 -21.35 14.18
C PRO A 149 -11.69 -20.50 13.86
N ARG A 150 -12.66 -20.38 14.79
CA ARG A 150 -13.91 -19.64 14.56
C ARG A 150 -13.69 -18.17 14.21
N ARG A 151 -12.62 -17.56 14.74
CA ARG A 151 -12.27 -16.15 14.45
C ARG A 151 -12.14 -15.85 12.96
N PHE A 152 -11.68 -16.81 12.16
CA PHE A 152 -11.50 -16.61 10.72
C PHE A 152 -12.82 -16.38 10.00
N ALA A 153 -13.91 -17.01 10.46
CA ALA A 153 -15.24 -16.76 9.91
C ALA A 153 -15.69 -15.32 10.20
N VAL A 154 -15.43 -14.82 11.40
CA VAL A 154 -15.76 -13.44 11.79
C VAL A 154 -14.91 -12.42 11.03
N ILE A 155 -13.60 -12.64 10.93
CA ILE A 155 -12.65 -11.81 10.17
C ILE A 155 -13.09 -11.69 8.70
N ASN A 156 -13.43 -12.82 8.07
CA ASN A 156 -13.91 -12.82 6.69
C ASN A 156 -15.29 -12.14 6.55
N ALA A 157 -16.17 -12.27 7.54
CA ALA A 157 -17.49 -11.66 7.52
C ALA A 157 -17.41 -10.12 7.56
N VAL A 158 -16.62 -9.56 8.50
CA VAL A 158 -16.43 -8.09 8.56
C VAL A 158 -15.73 -7.55 7.32
N ALA A 159 -14.72 -8.26 6.78
CA ALA A 159 -14.05 -7.84 5.56
C ALA A 159 -15.01 -7.83 4.35
N ARG A 160 -15.81 -8.89 4.18
CA ARG A 160 -16.82 -8.96 3.11
C ARG A 160 -17.83 -7.83 3.23
N ASP A 161 -18.37 -7.59 4.43
CA ASP A 161 -19.31 -6.50 4.67
C ASP A 161 -18.71 -5.14 4.32
N GLY A 162 -17.46 -4.88 4.73
CA GLY A 162 -16.73 -3.68 4.36
C GLY A 162 -16.60 -3.49 2.84
N PHE A 163 -16.28 -4.55 2.09
CA PHE A 163 -16.19 -4.47 0.63
C PHE A 163 -17.54 -4.22 -0.05
N VAL A 164 -18.62 -4.82 0.45
CA VAL A 164 -19.99 -4.59 -0.04
C VAL A 164 -20.40 -3.15 0.19
N ARG A 165 -20.21 -2.64 1.42
CA ARG A 165 -20.49 -1.24 1.78
C ARG A 165 -19.69 -0.25 0.97
N ALA A 166 -18.46 -0.60 0.61
CA ALA A 166 -17.61 0.22 -0.24
C ALA A 166 -17.99 0.17 -1.73
N GLY A 167 -19.06 -0.55 -2.10
CA GLY A 167 -19.51 -0.71 -3.49
C GLY A 167 -18.48 -1.43 -4.37
N MET A 168 -17.60 -2.25 -3.77
CA MET A 168 -16.53 -2.94 -4.50
C MET A 168 -16.94 -4.33 -5.00
N VAL A 169 -18.08 -4.83 -4.53
CA VAL A 169 -18.63 -6.12 -4.90
C VAL A 169 -19.73 -5.90 -5.93
N THR A 170 -19.62 -6.56 -7.08
CA THR A 170 -20.72 -6.59 -8.05
C THR A 170 -21.72 -7.66 -7.63
N GLU A 171 -22.98 -7.26 -7.47
CA GLU A 171 -24.11 -8.18 -7.28
C GLU A 171 -24.30 -9.01 -8.57
N GLY A 172 -23.51 -10.07 -8.80
CA GLY A 172 -23.69 -10.89 -10.01
C GLY A 172 -22.57 -11.85 -10.46
N GLY A 173 -21.55 -12.16 -9.66
CA GLY A 173 -20.41 -12.99 -10.09
C GLY A 173 -20.45 -14.49 -9.73
N GLY A 174 -21.59 -15.05 -9.33
CA GLY A 174 -21.68 -16.44 -8.85
C GLY A 174 -22.53 -17.34 -9.74
N GLY A 175 -21.93 -18.01 -10.74
CA GLY A 175 -22.68 -18.98 -11.54
C GLY A 175 -21.89 -19.61 -12.69
N GLY A 176 -20.90 -20.46 -12.37
CA GLY A 176 -20.32 -21.37 -13.34
C GLY A 176 -21.40 -22.27 -13.95
N LYS A 177 -21.78 -22.02 -15.21
CA LYS A 177 -22.55 -22.97 -16.01
C LYS A 177 -21.70 -24.21 -16.24
N GLY A 178 -21.96 -25.26 -15.47
CA GLY A 178 -21.49 -26.61 -15.77
C GLY A 178 -21.95 -27.02 -17.16
N ARG A 179 -21.00 -27.14 -18.07
CA ARG A 179 -21.21 -27.70 -19.41
C ARG A 179 -21.26 -29.22 -19.26
N LYS A 180 -22.46 -29.79 -19.11
CA LYS A 180 -22.68 -31.22 -19.37
C LYS A 180 -22.45 -31.45 -20.87
N LYS A 181 -21.47 -32.31 -21.18
CA LYS A 181 -21.47 -33.13 -22.39
C LYS A 181 -21.75 -34.56 -21.94
#